data_AF-A0A127SDF7-F1
#
_entry.id   AF-A0A127SDF7-F1
#
_cell.length_a   1.000
_cell.length_b   1.000
_cell.length_c   1.000
_cell.angle_alpha   90.00
_cell.angle_beta   90.00
_cell.angle_gamma   90.00
#
_symmetry.space_group_name_H-M   'P 1'
#
loop_
_entity.id
_entity.type
_entity.pdbx_description
1 polymer ?
#
loop_
_entity_poly.entity_id
_entity_poly.type
_entity_poly.pdbx_seq_one_letter_code
_entity_poly.pdbx_strand_id
1 'polypeptide(L)' 'MARLLEGDGDRADIAARDAHARSRGVSGVPTFIIDNRYAVQGAQPTENWLKVVDETIENMKESRDV' A
#
# COMPACT_ATOMS: atom_id res chain seq x y z
N MET A 1 -18.39 2.22 -19.37
CA MET A 1 -18.44 1.35 -18.18
C MET A 1 -18.76 -0.09 -18.56
N ALA A 2 -19.90 -0.37 -19.21
CA ALA A 2 -20.30 -1.74 -19.60
C ALA A 2 -19.21 -2.52 -20.37
N ARG A 3 -18.63 -1.94 -21.43
CA ARG A 3 -17.53 -2.56 -22.22
C ARG A 3 -16.34 -3.10 -21.42
N LEU A 4 -15.94 -2.43 -20.34
CA LEU A 4 -14.79 -2.88 -19.52
C LEU A 4 -15.17 -4.06 -18.63
N LEU A 5 -16.40 -4.09 -18.12
CA LEU A 5 -16.91 -5.16 -17.26
C LEU A 5 -17.39 -6.37 -18.06
N GLU A 6 -17.76 -6.18 -19.33
CA GLU A 6 -18.21 -7.23 -20.24
C GLU A 6 -17.09 -8.17 -20.70
N GLY A 7 -15.82 -7.78 -20.55
CA GLY A 7 -14.66 -8.56 -20.96
C GLY A 7 -13.75 -8.93 -19.79
N ASP A 8 -12.88 -9.92 -20.00
CA ASP A 8 -11.90 -10.39 -19.00
C ASP A 8 -10.56 -9.63 -19.07
N GLY A 9 -10.49 -8.48 -19.76
CA GLY A 9 -9.25 -7.75 -20.03
C GLY A 9 -8.42 -7.45 -18.77
N ASP A 10 -9.08 -7.10 -17.67
CA ASP A 10 -8.42 -6.74 -16.42
C ASP A 10 -8.23 -7.94 -15.46
N ARG A 11 -8.81 -9.11 -15.76
CA ARG A 11 -8.83 -10.27 -14.84
C ARG A 11 -7.42 -10.74 -14.49
N ALA A 12 -6.56 -10.87 -15.51
CA ALA A 12 -5.18 -11.32 -15.33
C ALA A 12 -4.39 -10.34 -14.45
N ASP A 13 -4.56 -9.04 -14.70
CA ASP A 13 -3.87 -7.98 -13.97
C ASP A 13 -4.32 -7.92 -12.50
N ILE A 14 -5.62 -8.06 -12.23
CA ILE A 14 -6.14 -8.10 -10.85
C ILE A 14 -5.61 -9.33 -10.10
N ALA A 15 -5.60 -10.51 -10.73
CA ALA A 15 -5.06 -11.72 -10.13
C ALA A 15 -3.54 -11.60 -9.84
N ALA A 16 -2.78 -11.01 -10.77
CA ALA A 16 -1.36 -10.75 -10.58
C ALA A 16 -1.12 -9.78 -9.41
N ARG A 17 -1.93 -8.74 -9.27
CA ARG A 17 -1.84 -7.77 -8.16
C ARG A 17 -2.17 -8.40 -6.80
N ASP A 18 -3.19 -9.25 -6.71
CA ASP A 18 -3.51 -9.99 -5.48
C ASP A 18 -2.36 -10.94 -5.08
N ALA A 19 -1.86 -11.75 -6.03
CA ALA A 19 -0.74 -12.65 -5.79
C ALA A 19 0.52 -11.90 -5.32
N HIS A 20 0.80 -10.76 -5.96
CA HIS A 20 1.91 -9.88 -5.60
C HIS A 20 1.79 -9.34 -4.18
N ALA A 21 0.59 -8.92 -3.76
CA ALA A 21 0.34 -8.46 -2.40
C ALA A 21 0.48 -9.60 -1.38
N ARG A 22 -0.03 -10.80 -1.67
CA ARG A 22 0.11 -11.97 -0.77
C ARG A 22 1.56 -12.42 -0.60
N SER A 23 2.34 -12.44 -1.68
CA SER A 23 3.80 -12.69 -1.60
C SER A 23 4.52 -11.67 -0.71
N ARG A 24 3.90 -10.49 -0.56
CA ARG A 24 4.13 -9.39 0.41
C ARG A 24 4.16 -9.74 1.90
N GLY A 25 3.49 -10.83 2.25
CA GLY A 25 2.97 -11.02 3.61
C GLY A 25 1.66 -10.26 3.89
N VAL A 26 1.00 -9.66 2.88
CA VAL A 26 -0.32 -9.05 3.08
C VAL A 26 -1.37 -10.15 3.25
N SER A 27 -1.96 -10.21 4.44
CA SER A 27 -2.97 -11.22 4.82
C SER A 27 -4.39 -10.65 4.97
N GLY A 28 -4.54 -9.33 4.97
CA GLY A 28 -5.82 -8.66 5.18
C GLY A 28 -5.86 -7.24 4.62
N VAL A 29 -7.08 -6.70 4.49
CA VAL A 29 -7.35 -5.35 3.97
C VAL A 29 -8.06 -4.48 5.01
N PRO A 30 -7.85 -3.15 5.00
CA PRO A 30 -6.87 -2.45 4.16
C PRO A 30 -5.43 -2.66 4.65
N THR A 31 -4.46 -2.67 3.73
CA THR A 31 -3.02 -2.60 4.05
C THR A 31 -2.41 -1.51 3.19
N PHE A 32 -1.66 -0.61 3.80
CA PHE A 32 -1.03 0.53 3.14
C PHE A 32 0.49 0.41 3.24
N ILE A 33 1.19 0.69 2.13
CA ILE A 33 2.65 0.73 2.09
C ILE A 33 3.07 2.20 2.00
N ILE A 34 3.83 2.68 2.98
CA ILE A 34 4.33 4.06 3.06
C ILE A 34 5.84 4.06 2.88
N ASP A 35 6.30 4.82 1.89
CA ASP A 35 7.72 5.01 1.55
C ASP A 35 8.50 3.69 1.36
N ASN A 36 7.83 2.63 0.89
CA ASN A 36 8.39 1.27 0.78
C ASN A 36 9.02 0.71 2.08
N ARG A 37 8.75 1.34 3.23
CA ARG A 37 9.37 1.05 4.52
C ARG A 37 8.37 0.58 5.55
N TYR A 38 7.20 1.23 5.59
CA TYR A 38 6.15 0.92 6.55
C TYR A 38 5.02 0.17 5.87
N ALA A 39 4.63 -0.97 6.44
CA ALA A 39 3.40 -1.67 6.08
C ALA A 39 2.37 -1.48 7.21
N VAL A 40 1.37 -0.64 6.99
CA VAL A 40 0.31 -0.33 7.95
C VAL A 40 -0.89 -1.23 7.65
N GLN A 41 -1.14 -2.22 8.51
CA GLN A 41 -2.24 -3.17 8.36
C GLN A 41 -3.47 -2.72 9.15
N GLY A 42 -4.64 -2.84 8.54
CA GLY A 42 -5.93 -2.47 9.11
C GLY A 42 -6.25 -0.97 9.00
N ALA A 43 -7.50 -0.64 9.29
CA ALA A 43 -7.96 0.75 9.38
C ALA A 43 -7.49 1.37 10.70
N GLN A 44 -6.25 1.85 10.73
CA GLN A 44 -5.65 2.43 11.93
C GLN A 44 -6.28 3.78 12.29
N PRO A 45 -6.31 4.15 13.58
CA PRO A 45 -6.74 5.48 14.05
C PRO A 45 -5.89 6.60 13.46
N THR A 46 -6.47 7.81 13.41
CA THR A 46 -5.83 9.01 12.84
C THR A 46 -4.48 9.33 13.51
N GLU A 47 -4.38 9.13 14.82
CA GLU A 47 -3.16 9.42 15.59
C GLU A 47 -1.98 8.58 15.12
N ASN A 48 -2.22 7.32 14.73
CA ASN A 48 -1.18 6.44 14.18
C ASN A 48 -0.71 6.95 12.81
N TRP A 49 -1.63 7.45 11.98
CA TRP A 49 -1.28 8.03 10.69
C TRP A 49 -0.41 9.27 10.83
N LEU A 50 -0.76 10.18 11.74
CA LEU A 50 0.04 11.38 12.02
C LEU A 50 1.47 10.97 12.39
N LYS A 51 1.62 10.00 13.29
CA LYS A 51 2.93 9.49 13.70
C LYS A 51 3.74 8.89 12.54
N VAL A 52 3.13 8.04 11.71
CA VAL A 52 3.83 7.43 10.56
C VAL A 52 4.26 8.49 9.54
N VAL A 53 3.43 9.50 9.31
CA VAL A 53 3.76 10.61 8.39
C VAL A 53 4.92 11.43 8.94
N ASP A 54 4.89 11.81 10.21
CA ASP A 54 5.98 12.57 10.86
C ASP A 54 7.30 11.80 10.79
N GLU A 55 7.29 10.49 11.12
CA GLU A 55 8.47 9.62 11.02
C GLU A 55 8.97 9.51 9.58
N THR A 56 8.08 9.37 8.59
CA THR A 56 8.45 9.27 7.18
C THR A 56 9.16 10.55 6.71
N ILE A 57 8.61 11.72 7.07
CA ILE A 57 9.20 13.02 6.71
C ILE A 57 10.58 13.18 7.35
N GLU A 58 10.75 12.76 8.60
CA GLU A 58 12.05 12.88 9.28
C GLU A 58 13.11 11.99 8.62
N ASN A 59 12.80 10.72 8.36
CA ASN A 59 13.70 9.79 7.65
C ASN A 59 14.11 10.32 6.25
N MET A 60 13.19 11.01 5.56
CA MET A 60 13.48 11.63 4.26
C MET A 60 14.45 12.80 4.35
N LYS A 61 14.44 13.57 5.44
CA LYS A 61 15.42 14.66 5.66
C LYS A 61 16.80 14.08 5.91
N GLU A 62 16.90 13.12 6.84
CA GLU A 62 18.17 12.46 7.16
C GLU A 62 18.84 11.84 5.92
N SER A 63 18.06 11.24 5.03
CA SER A 63 18.57 10.64 3.79
C SER A 63 19.01 11.66 2.73
N ARG A 64 18.60 12.93 2.84
CA ARG A 64 18.96 14.03 1.91
C ARG A 64 20.16 14.83 2.36
N ASP A 65 20.51 14.75 3.65
CA ASP A 65 21.63 15.46 4.25
C ASP A 65 22.94 14.64 4.25
N VAL A 66 22.93 13.45 3.63
CA VAL A 66 24.08 12.55 3.40
C VAL A 66 24.42 12.51 1.91
#